data_AF-A0A9X0HKB6-F1
#
_entry.id   AF-A0A9X0HKB6-F1
#
_cell.length_a   1.000
_cell.length_b   1.000
_cell.length_c   1.000
_cell.angle_alpha   90.00
_cell.angle_beta   90.00
_cell.angle_gamma   90.00
#
_symmetry.space_group_name_H-M   'P 1'
#
loop_
_entity.id
_entity.type
_entity.pdbx_description
1 polymer ?
#
loop_
_entity_poly.entity_id
_entity_poly.type
_entity_poly.pdbx_seq_one_letter_code
_entity_poly.pdbx_strand_id
1 'polypeptide(L)'
;MYQLEFRGQWLSLNAVYTKHHHQRNIVKKEYQQRFRTMLLGARIPELPAFRLRIEYNSRMDCDNLTAGTKVLVDTMRELGIIREDNKHIYKGISIEPNLELAHNTYQITIIPEEAANPVAKTKKSSGKPGKTRSSVPPSDYLEESNTNEDQTKPIPKPSGRTRRNR
;
A
#
# COMPACT_ATOMS: atom_id res chain seq x y z
N MET A 1 1.67 -19.98 -8.99
CA MET A 1 0.63 -18.95 -9.14
C MET A 1 -0.29 -19.06 -7.93
N TYR A 2 -0.72 -17.94 -7.35
CA TYR A 2 -1.56 -17.93 -6.15
C TYR A 2 -2.83 -17.14 -6.43
N GLN A 3 -4.00 -17.72 -6.14
CA GLN A 3 -5.29 -17.08 -6.35
C GLN A 3 -5.92 -16.75 -4.99
N LEU A 4 -6.38 -15.50 -4.85
CA LEU A 4 -7.07 -14.99 -3.69
C LEU A 4 -8.43 -14.50 -4.13
N GLU A 5 -9.46 -14.77 -3.33
CA GLU A 5 -10.81 -14.30 -3.59
C GLU A 5 -11.20 -13.27 -2.54
N PHE A 6 -11.55 -12.07 -2.98
CA PHE A 6 -12.05 -11.02 -2.12
C PHE A 6 -13.54 -10.77 -2.44
N ARG A 7 -14.38 -10.91 -1.42
CA ARG A 7 -15.82 -10.62 -1.52
C ARG A 7 -16.20 -9.32 -0.83
N GLY A 8 -17.17 -8.63 -1.41
CA GLY A 8 -17.80 -7.44 -0.84
C GLY A 8 -17.27 -6.14 -1.43
N GLN A 9 -17.52 -5.04 -0.72
CA GLN A 9 -17.09 -3.73 -1.18
C GLN A 9 -15.57 -3.62 -1.15
N TRP A 10 -15.01 -3.13 -2.25
CA TRP A 10 -13.60 -2.82 -2.37
C TRP A 10 -13.30 -1.41 -1.87
N LEU A 11 -12.02 -1.10 -1.74
CA LEU A 11 -11.55 0.15 -1.18
C LEU A 11 -11.98 1.34 -2.03
N SER A 12 -12.82 2.21 -1.47
CA SER A 12 -13.19 3.47 -2.12
C SER A 12 -12.06 4.49 -2.01
N LEU A 13 -11.74 5.14 -3.13
CA LEU A 13 -10.78 6.24 -3.21
C LEU A 13 -11.11 7.35 -2.21
N ASN A 14 -12.39 7.71 -2.09
CA ASN A 14 -12.85 8.75 -1.16
C ASN A 14 -12.53 8.41 0.30
N ALA A 15 -12.59 7.13 0.67
CA ALA A 15 -12.26 6.68 2.01
C ALA A 15 -10.75 6.77 2.28
N VAL A 16 -9.92 6.53 1.25
CA VAL A 16 -8.45 6.63 1.35
C VAL A 16 -7.96 8.07 1.36
N TYR A 17 -8.59 8.95 0.58
CA TYR A 17 -8.18 10.34 0.40
C TYR A 17 -9.01 11.34 1.21
N THR A 18 -9.71 10.88 2.25
CA THR A 18 -10.39 11.78 3.20
C THR A 18 -9.38 12.71 3.89
N LYS A 19 -9.80 13.95 4.17
CA LYS A 19 -8.99 14.95 4.89
C LYS A 19 -8.69 14.51 6.32
N HIS A 20 -9.49 13.60 6.88
CA HIS A 20 -9.33 13.14 8.25
C HIS A 20 -8.35 11.97 8.36
N HIS A 21 -7.10 12.28 8.75
CA HIS A 21 -6.01 11.32 8.90
C HIS A 21 -6.39 10.06 9.71
N HIS A 22 -7.13 10.24 10.80
CA HIS A 22 -7.58 9.14 11.65
C HIS A 22 -8.51 8.16 10.92
N GLN A 23 -9.51 8.68 10.18
CA GLN A 23 -10.45 7.86 9.41
C GLN A 23 -9.72 7.09 8.31
N ARG A 24 -8.81 7.76 7.59
CA ARG A 24 -7.96 7.11 6.58
C ARG A 24 -7.18 5.93 7.16
N ASN A 25 -6.58 6.11 8.34
CA ASN A 25 -5.79 5.05 8.98
C ASN A 25 -6.66 3.87 9.43
N ILE A 26 -7.88 4.12 9.90
CA ILE A 26 -8.83 3.05 10.23
C ILE A 26 -9.14 2.22 8.99
N VAL A 27 -9.54 2.87 7.90
CA VAL A 27 -9.88 2.20 6.64
C VAL A 27 -8.68 1.45 6.09
N LYS A 28 -7.47 2.05 6.09
CA LYS A 28 -6.25 1.36 5.65
C LYS A 28 -6.02 0.09 6.49
N LYS A 29 -6.06 0.19 7.82
CA LYS A 29 -5.83 -0.95 8.73
C LYS A 29 -6.86 -2.06 8.53
N GLU A 30 -8.13 -1.70 8.32
CA GLU A 30 -9.20 -2.67 8.04
C GLU A 30 -8.88 -3.49 6.79
N TYR A 31 -8.54 -2.83 5.68
CA TYR A 31 -8.20 -3.51 4.44
C TYR A 31 -6.89 -4.29 4.52
N GLN A 32 -5.86 -3.75 5.19
CA GLN A 32 -4.63 -4.49 5.47
C GLN A 32 -4.91 -5.78 6.22
N GLN A 33 -5.78 -5.76 7.24
CA GLN A 33 -6.15 -6.96 7.99
C GLN A 33 -6.85 -7.99 7.10
N ARG A 34 -7.77 -7.55 6.22
CA ARG A 34 -8.46 -8.45 5.27
C ARG A 34 -7.47 -9.09 4.29
N PHE A 35 -6.56 -8.30 3.71
CA PHE A 35 -5.50 -8.82 2.82
C PHE A 35 -4.55 -9.75 3.55
N ARG A 36 -4.17 -9.42 4.78
CA ARG A 36 -3.30 -10.25 5.62
C ARG A 36 -3.89 -11.63 5.84
N THR A 37 -5.17 -11.72 6.18
CA THR A 37 -5.86 -13.01 6.36
C THR A 37 -5.82 -13.85 5.08
N MET A 38 -6.10 -13.25 3.91
CA MET A 38 -6.07 -13.96 2.64
C MET A 38 -4.65 -14.42 2.25
N LEU A 39 -3.66 -13.55 2.39
CA LEU A 39 -2.26 -13.84 2.04
C LEU A 39 -1.67 -14.95 2.92
N LEU A 40 -1.94 -14.91 4.22
CA LEU A 40 -1.51 -15.96 5.15
C LEU A 40 -2.21 -17.29 4.87
N GLY A 41 -3.50 -17.26 4.53
CA GLY A 41 -4.26 -18.44 4.14
C GLY A 41 -3.68 -19.12 2.89
N ALA A 42 -3.17 -18.33 1.94
CA ALA A 42 -2.56 -18.83 0.71
C ALA A 42 -1.10 -19.33 0.87
N ARG A 43 -0.47 -19.12 2.04
CA ARG A 43 0.91 -19.57 2.36
C ARG A 43 1.93 -19.20 1.26
N ILE A 44 1.86 -17.96 0.78
CA ILE A 44 2.72 -17.47 -0.30
C ILE A 44 4.15 -17.31 0.24
N PRO A 45 5.17 -17.91 -0.41
CA PRO A 45 6.57 -17.73 -0.04
C PRO A 45 7.07 -16.33 -0.43
N GLU A 46 8.30 -16.00 -0.04
CA GLU A 46 8.97 -14.80 -0.57
C GLU A 46 9.08 -14.88 -2.10
N LEU A 47 8.72 -13.78 -2.78
CA LEU A 47 8.70 -13.65 -4.23
C LEU A 47 9.79 -12.66 -4.68
N PRO A 48 10.73 -13.08 -5.54
CA PRO A 48 11.78 -12.20 -6.05
C PRO A 48 11.24 -11.15 -7.04
N ALA A 49 10.23 -11.53 -7.82
CA ALA A 49 9.44 -10.63 -8.65
C ALA A 49 8.03 -11.20 -8.84
N PHE A 50 7.07 -10.34 -9.17
CA PHE A 50 5.68 -10.75 -9.39
C PHE A 50 4.91 -9.77 -10.28
N ARG A 51 3.82 -10.27 -10.84
CA ARG A 51 2.76 -9.50 -11.49
C ARG A 51 1.43 -9.78 -10.81
N LEU A 52 0.56 -8.78 -10.78
CA LEU A 52 -0.82 -8.94 -10.33
C LEU A 52 -1.75 -9.05 -11.53
N ARG A 53 -2.75 -9.92 -11.43
CA ARG A 53 -3.93 -9.93 -12.30
C ARG A 53 -5.16 -9.84 -11.43
N ILE A 54 -6.02 -8.87 -11.67
CA ILE A 54 -7.27 -8.67 -10.93
C ILE A 54 -8.42 -8.81 -11.91
N GLU A 55 -9.26 -9.81 -11.67
CA GLU A 55 -10.53 -9.99 -12.37
C GLU A 55 -11.68 -9.60 -11.45
N TYR A 56 -12.70 -8.92 -11.97
CA TYR A 56 -13.79 -8.40 -11.12
C TYR A 56 -15.17 -8.44 -11.77
N ASN A 57 -16.21 -8.66 -10.95
CA ASN A 57 -17.61 -8.44 -11.34
C ASN A 57 -18.28 -7.44 -10.38
N SER A 58 -17.96 -6.16 -10.56
CA SER A 58 -18.56 -5.08 -9.77
C SER A 58 -18.62 -3.79 -10.57
N ARG A 59 -19.49 -2.87 -10.14
CA ARG A 59 -19.50 -1.50 -10.64
C ARG A 59 -18.42 -0.73 -9.87
N MET A 60 -17.21 -0.66 -10.42
CA MET A 60 -16.12 0.04 -9.79
C MET A 60 -15.24 0.83 -10.75
N ASP A 61 -14.84 2.01 -10.31
CA ASP A 61 -13.86 2.86 -11.00
C ASP A 61 -12.44 2.30 -10.86
N CYS A 62 -11.64 2.43 -11.92
CA CYS A 62 -10.25 1.97 -11.95
C CYS A 62 -9.36 2.60 -10.84
N ASP A 63 -9.69 3.81 -10.39
CA ASP A 63 -8.93 4.49 -9.33
C ASP A 63 -9.08 3.79 -7.97
N ASN A 64 -10.27 3.25 -7.68
CA ASN A 64 -10.52 2.47 -6.46
C ASN A 64 -9.67 1.19 -6.46
N LEU A 65 -9.53 0.54 -7.62
CA LEU A 65 -8.68 -0.64 -7.79
C LEU A 65 -7.21 -0.30 -7.54
N THR A 66 -6.74 0.84 -8.03
CA THR A 66 -5.38 1.31 -7.82
C THR A 66 -5.09 1.52 -6.32
N ALA A 67 -6.00 2.17 -5.60
CA ALA A 67 -5.87 2.39 -4.16
C ALA A 67 -5.84 1.06 -3.37
N GLY A 68 -6.76 0.13 -3.66
CA GLY A 68 -6.79 -1.18 -3.01
C GLY A 68 -5.56 -2.02 -3.31
N THR A 69 -5.08 -1.98 -4.56
CA THR A 69 -3.84 -2.66 -4.98
C THR A 69 -2.64 -2.15 -4.19
N LYS A 70 -2.54 -0.84 -3.96
CA LYS A 70 -1.46 -0.28 -3.14
C LYS A 70 -1.47 -0.82 -1.71
N VAL A 71 -2.65 -0.93 -1.09
CA VAL A 71 -2.78 -1.50 0.26
C VAL A 71 -2.41 -3.00 0.28
N LEU A 72 -2.81 -3.75 -0.74
CA LEU A 72 -2.43 -5.15 -0.91
C LEU A 72 -0.91 -5.32 -0.99
N VAL A 73 -0.23 -4.56 -1.87
CA VAL A 73 1.22 -4.62 -2.05
C VAL A 73 1.97 -4.17 -0.79
N ASP A 74 1.51 -3.12 -0.10
CA ASP A 74 2.04 -2.72 1.20
C ASP A 74 1.95 -3.88 2.21
N THR A 75 0.84 -4.61 2.23
CA THR A 75 0.62 -5.76 3.12
C THR A 75 1.55 -6.93 2.77
N MET A 76 1.76 -7.20 1.48
CA MET A 76 2.73 -8.23 1.04
C MET A 76 4.15 -7.90 1.53
N ARG A 77 4.54 -6.63 1.48
CA ARG A 77 5.85 -6.17 2.00
C ARG A 77 5.94 -6.32 3.51
N GLU A 78 4.90 -5.90 4.25
CA GLU A 78 4.83 -6.07 5.72
C GLU A 78 4.90 -7.53 6.17
N LEU A 79 4.42 -8.47 5.34
CA LEU A 79 4.48 -9.92 5.60
C LEU A 79 5.79 -10.58 5.15
N GLY A 80 6.72 -9.85 4.54
CA GLY A 80 7.95 -10.41 3.98
C GLY A 80 7.73 -11.29 2.74
N ILE A 81 6.56 -11.21 2.09
CA ILE A 81 6.28 -11.88 0.82
C ILE A 81 7.06 -11.21 -0.31
N ILE A 82 7.28 -9.90 -0.21
CA ILE A 82 8.15 -9.15 -1.13
C ILE A 82 9.09 -8.28 -0.31
N ARG A 83 10.31 -8.10 -0.81
CA ARG A 83 11.30 -7.25 -0.14
C ARG A 83 10.97 -5.77 -0.26
N GLU A 84 10.59 -5.31 -1.45
CA GLU A 84 10.27 -3.90 -1.78
C GLU A 84 9.20 -3.82 -2.88
N ASP A 85 8.57 -2.66 -3.06
CA ASP A 85 7.54 -2.38 -4.09
C ASP A 85 8.08 -1.61 -5.30
N ASN A 86 9.36 -1.79 -5.63
CA ASN A 86 10.01 -1.14 -6.77
C ASN A 86 9.72 -1.87 -8.11
N LYS A 87 10.01 -1.22 -9.24
CA LYS A 87 9.80 -1.78 -10.60
C LYS A 87 10.60 -3.06 -10.93
N HIS A 88 11.62 -3.39 -10.12
CA HIS A 88 12.40 -4.62 -10.30
C HIS A 88 11.70 -5.83 -9.72
N ILE A 89 10.87 -5.64 -8.69
CA ILE A 89 10.10 -6.69 -8.03
C ILE A 89 8.66 -6.68 -8.57
N TYR A 90 8.00 -5.52 -8.60
CA TYR A 90 6.63 -5.38 -9.08
C TYR A 90 6.58 -5.09 -10.59
N LYS A 91 6.23 -6.10 -11.39
CA LYS A 91 6.30 -6.08 -12.86
C LYS A 91 5.09 -5.48 -13.55
N GLY A 92 4.00 -5.29 -12.81
CA GLY A 92 2.81 -4.63 -13.30
C GLY A 92 1.54 -5.29 -12.80
N ILE A 93 0.42 -4.78 -13.32
CA ILE A 93 -0.92 -5.23 -13.00
C ILE A 93 -1.74 -5.32 -14.28
N SER A 94 -2.52 -6.40 -14.43
CA SER A 94 -3.64 -6.46 -15.38
C SER A 94 -4.96 -6.39 -14.60
N ILE A 95 -5.93 -5.64 -15.13
CA ILE A 95 -7.25 -5.50 -14.54
C ILE A 95 -8.29 -5.73 -15.63
N GLU A 96 -9.12 -6.74 -15.46
CA GLU A 96 -10.08 -7.18 -16.48
C GLU A 96 -11.46 -7.42 -15.82
N PRO A 97 -12.57 -6.97 -16.42
CA PRO A 97 -13.90 -7.40 -15.96
C PRO A 97 -14.12 -8.87 -16.28
N ASN A 98 -14.69 -9.63 -15.35
CA ASN A 98 -15.06 -11.03 -15.56
C ASN A 98 -16.50 -11.25 -15.04
N LEU A 99 -17.45 -11.36 -15.97
CA LEU A 99 -18.88 -11.50 -15.67
C LEU A 99 -19.27 -12.88 -15.10
N GLU A 100 -18.37 -13.87 -15.16
CA GLU A 100 -18.62 -15.21 -14.61
C GLU A 100 -18.43 -15.24 -13.08
N LEU A 101 -17.72 -14.27 -12.51
CA LEU A 101 -17.57 -14.13 -11.06
C LEU A 101 -18.90 -13.72 -10.42
N ALA A 102 -19.13 -14.13 -9.17
CA ALA A 102 -20.28 -13.65 -8.41
C ALA A 102 -20.23 -12.12 -8.25
N HIS A 103 -21.41 -11.48 -8.19
CA HIS A 103 -21.51 -10.03 -8.03
C HIS A 103 -20.75 -9.54 -6.79
N ASN A 104 -20.00 -8.43 -6.92
CA ASN A 104 -19.09 -7.87 -5.91
C ASN A 104 -17.98 -8.82 -5.47
N THR A 105 -17.43 -9.57 -6.43
CA THR A 105 -16.28 -10.44 -6.21
C THR A 105 -15.08 -9.98 -7.04
N TYR A 106 -13.90 -10.14 -6.45
CA TYR A 106 -12.62 -9.84 -7.06
C TYR A 106 -11.74 -11.07 -6.93
N GLN A 107 -11.25 -11.57 -8.05
CA GLN A 107 -10.25 -12.61 -8.08
C GLN A 107 -8.88 -11.99 -8.31
N ILE A 108 -8.01 -12.11 -7.33
CA ILE A 108 -6.66 -11.56 -7.34
C ILE A 108 -5.70 -12.71 -7.56
N THR A 109 -4.99 -12.68 -8.67
CA THR A 109 -3.97 -13.66 -9.01
C THR A 109 -2.59 -13.04 -8.87
N ILE A 110 -1.76 -13.63 -8.02
CA ILE A 110 -0.34 -13.29 -7.88
C ILE A 110 0.45 -14.28 -8.73
N ILE A 111 1.12 -13.75 -9.75
CA ILE A 111 1.92 -14.52 -10.71
C ILE A 111 3.40 -14.26 -10.36
N PRO A 112 4.11 -15.24 -9.77
CA PRO A 112 5.55 -15.13 -9.57
C PRO A 112 6.26 -14.96 -10.90
N GLU A 113 7.24 -14.05 -10.95
CA GLU A 113 8.14 -13.89 -12.09
C GLU A 113 9.58 -14.09 -11.61
N GLU A 114 10.49 -14.45 -12.52
CA GLU A 114 11.91 -14.47 -12.23
C GLU A 114 12.42 -13.04 -12.02
N ALA A 115 13.37 -12.86 -11.09
CA ALA A 115 14.06 -11.58 -10.98
C ALA A 115 14.72 -11.28 -12.33
N ALA A 116 14.42 -10.12 -12.91
CA ALA A 116 15.16 -9.67 -14.08
C ALA A 116 16.65 -9.65 -13.70
N ASN A 117 17.46 -10.48 -14.36
CA ASN A 117 18.91 -10.45 -14.20
C ASN A 117 19.32 -8.98 -14.34
N PRO A 118 19.94 -8.36 -13.32
CA PRO A 118 20.35 -6.98 -13.42
C PRO A 118 21.40 -6.97 -14.53
N VAL A 119 20.96 -6.55 -15.73
CA VAL A 119 21.84 -6.39 -16.89
C VAL A 119 22.99 -5.55 -16.37
N ALA A 120 24.16 -6.18 -16.25
CA ALA A 120 25.31 -5.58 -15.61
C ALA A 120 25.50 -4.21 -16.25
N LYS A 121 25.25 -3.14 -15.47
CA LYS A 121 25.43 -1.79 -15.97
C LYS A 121 26.92 -1.67 -16.25
N THR A 122 27.34 -1.92 -17.49
CA THR A 122 28.66 -1.56 -17.98
C THR A 122 28.82 -0.09 -17.65
N LYS A 123 29.69 0.20 -16.69
CA LYS A 123 30.05 1.55 -16.28
C LYS A 123 30.52 2.27 -17.55
N LYS A 124 29.64 3.02 -18.22
CA LYS A 124 30.08 4.05 -19.16
C LYS A 124 30.78 5.09 -18.29
N SER A 125 32.10 5.02 -18.26
CA SER A 125 32.99 6.00 -17.68
C SER A 125 32.78 7.33 -18.41
N SER A 126 31.75 8.08 -18.04
CA SER A 126 31.63 9.48 -18.43
C SER A 126 32.63 10.25 -17.58
N GLY A 127 33.88 10.31 -18.06
CA GLY A 127 34.87 11.25 -17.57
C GLY A 127 34.31 12.66 -17.75
N LYS A 128 33.89 13.29 -16.66
CA LYS A 128 33.65 14.73 -16.60
C LYS A 128 34.84 15.34 -15.86
N PRO A 129 35.58 16.28 -16.46
CA PRO A 129 36.72 16.93 -15.81
C PRO A 129 36.24 17.73 -14.60
N GLY A 130 37.00 17.62 -13.51
CA GLY A 130 36.70 18.21 -12.21
C GLY A 130 36.61 19.74 -12.29
N LYS A 131 35.55 20.27 -11.69
CA LYS A 131 35.48 21.69 -11.31
C LYS A 131 35.55 21.73 -9.79
N THR A 132 36.73 22.05 -9.28
CA THR A 132 37.03 22.44 -7.90
C THR A 132 36.08 23.57 -7.49
N ARG A 133 35.31 23.36 -6.42
CA ARG A 133 34.60 24.43 -5.72
C ARG A 133 35.09 24.49 -4.29
N SER A 134 35.35 25.72 -3.90
CA SER A 134 35.98 26.18 -2.67
C SER A 134 35.18 25.83 -1.42
N SER A 135 35.95 25.56 -0.37
CA SER A 135 35.55 25.46 1.03
C SER A 135 34.68 26.65 1.48
N VAL A 136 33.47 26.33 1.95
CA VAL A 136 32.67 27.21 2.81
C VAL A 136 32.78 26.65 4.24
N PRO A 137 33.03 27.49 5.25
CA PRO A 137 33.18 27.05 6.63
C PRO A 137 31.84 26.61 7.25
N PRO A 138 31.88 25.78 8.31
CA PRO A 138 30.69 25.33 9.02
C PRO A 138 30.12 26.47 9.86
N SER A 139 28.82 26.77 9.70
CA SER A 139 28.08 27.64 10.61
C SER A 139 27.47 26.79 11.72
N ASP A 140 27.83 27.12 12.95
CA ASP A 140 27.24 26.62 14.18
C ASP A 140 25.72 26.83 14.17
N TYR A 141 24.96 25.74 14.21
CA TYR A 141 23.53 25.78 14.50
C TYR A 141 23.31 25.27 15.92
N LEU A 142 22.79 26.16 16.75
CA LEU A 142 22.41 25.97 18.14
C LEU A 142 21.30 24.91 18.25
N GLU A 143 21.47 24.02 19.24
CA GLU A 143 20.43 23.10 19.71
C GLU A 143 19.34 23.88 20.46
N GLU A 144 18.14 23.95 19.91
CA GLU A 144 16.95 24.33 20.66
C GLU A 144 16.21 23.06 21.13
N SER A 145 16.29 22.82 22.43
CA SER A 145 15.55 21.81 23.17
C SER A 145 14.07 22.20 23.28
N ASN A 146 13.21 21.55 22.50
CA ASN A 146 11.77 21.64 22.68
C ASN A 146 11.27 20.51 23.59
N THR A 147 11.20 20.78 24.88
CA THR A 147 10.31 20.07 25.82
C THR A 147 8.90 20.59 25.62
N ASN A 148 8.01 19.76 25.07
CA ASN A 148 6.57 20.05 25.10
C ASN A 148 5.84 19.00 25.92
N GLU A 149 5.14 19.55 26.90
CA GLU A 149 4.45 18.90 27.99
C GLU A 149 3.24 18.09 27.55
N ASP A 150 3.06 16.99 28.28
CA ASP A 150 1.92 16.10 28.30
C ASP A 150 0.66 16.86 28.78
N GLN A 151 -0.28 17.12 27.87
CA GLN A 151 -1.63 17.56 28.20
C GLN A 151 -2.64 16.48 27.83
N THR A 152 -2.85 15.55 28.75
CA THR A 152 -4.00 14.65 28.79
C THR A 152 -5.29 15.45 29.02
N LYS A 153 -6.01 15.76 27.94
CA LYS A 153 -7.38 16.29 28.04
C LYS A 153 -8.39 15.18 28.33
N PRO A 154 -9.32 15.35 29.28
CA PRO A 154 -10.32 14.35 29.61
C PRO A 154 -11.35 14.16 28.49
N ILE A 155 -11.70 12.90 28.25
CA ILE A 155 -12.69 12.45 27.27
C ILE A 155 -14.10 12.83 27.75
N PRO A 156 -14.91 13.57 26.95
CA PRO A 156 -16.30 13.82 27.28
C PRO A 156 -17.15 12.56 27.13
N LYS A 157 -17.95 12.25 28.15
CA LYS A 157 -18.89 11.12 28.16
C LYS A 157 -20.02 11.34 27.13
N PRO A 158 -20.44 10.31 26.37
CA PRO A 158 -21.56 10.42 25.45
C PRO A 158 -22.88 10.59 26.22
N SER A 159 -23.61 11.66 25.91
CA SER A 159 -24.97 11.89 26.41
C SER A 159 -25.93 10.89 25.75
N GLY A 160 -26.64 10.13 26.59
CA GLY A 160 -27.63 9.15 26.15
C GLY A 160 -28.77 9.83 25.40
N ARG A 161 -28.93 9.49 24.12
CA ARG A 161 -30.13 9.85 23.35
C ARG A 161 -31.21 8.80 23.61
N THR A 162 -32.17 9.16 24.47
CA THR A 162 -33.41 8.40 24.69
C THR A 162 -34.22 8.38 23.39
N ARG A 163 -34.38 7.20 22.78
CA ARG A 163 -35.35 7.01 21.68
C ARG A 163 -36.77 7.07 22.28
N ARG A 164 -37.56 8.05 21.85
CA ARG A 164 -39.03 8.02 21.98
C ARG A 164 -39.57 7.08 20.91
N ASN A 165 -40.25 6.02 21.34
CA ASN A 165 -41.08 5.20 20.46
C ASN A 165 -42.34 5.99 20.07
N ARG A 166 -42.67 5.94 18.79
CA ARG A 166 -44.03 6.11 18.26
C ARG A 166 -44.31 4.91 17.37
#